data_AF-A0A7J4E589-F1
#
_entry.id   AF-A0A7J4E589-F1
#
_cell.length_a   1.000
_cell.length_b   1.000
_cell.length_c   1.000
_cell.angle_alpha   90.00
_cell.angle_beta   90.00
_cell.angle_gamma   90.00
#
_symmetry.space_group_name_H-M   'P 1'
#
loop_
_entity.id
_entity.type
_entity.pdbx_description
1 polymer ?
#
loop_
_entity_poly.entity_id
_entity_poly.type
_entity_poly.pdbx_seq_one_letter_code
_entity_poly.pdbx_strand_id
1 'polypeptide(L)'
;SAIISVPKLKPHRMARVTLSLKNMMGAVSPKGSIHNPLSEKIVDLASILKPSAAVVDGIIAGEGHETSGNPVEMNLVIAGVDPVAVDAVGAAVMGIPPESVKHLRLAEERGLGTCDLKRIEVLGEPIEKVRRKFRTSLLSKFLVHLG
;
A
#
# COMPACT_ATOMS: atom_id res chain seq x y z
N SER A 1 -15.42 -8.18 -17.79
CA SER A 1 -15.49 -7.99 -16.33
C SER A 1 -14.21 -7.31 -15.87
N ALA A 2 -14.23 -6.60 -14.73
CA ALA A 2 -13.08 -5.89 -14.18
C ALA A 2 -12.96 -6.15 -12.67
N ILE A 3 -11.73 -6.12 -12.14
CA ILE A 3 -11.48 -6.17 -10.69
C ILE A 3 -11.14 -4.75 -10.22
N ILE A 4 -11.88 -4.26 -9.23
CA ILE A 4 -11.60 -2.98 -8.58
C ILE A 4 -11.15 -3.29 -7.14
N SER A 5 -9.93 -2.88 -6.79
CA SER A 5 -9.38 -3.10 -5.46
C SER A 5 -9.74 -1.94 -4.54
N VAL A 6 -10.33 -2.23 -3.36
CA VAL A 6 -10.75 -1.21 -2.38
C VAL A 6 -10.10 -1.45 -1.01
N PRO A 7 -8.78 -1.23 -0.86
CA PRO A 7 -8.06 -1.48 0.39
C PRO A 7 -8.11 -0.30 1.35
N LYS A 8 -7.73 -0.53 2.61
CA LYS A 8 -7.46 0.54 3.59
C LYS A 8 -6.06 1.13 3.41
N LEU A 9 -5.95 2.45 3.61
CA LEU A 9 -4.66 3.15 3.77
C LEU A 9 -4.01 2.72 5.10
N LYS A 10 -3.05 1.79 5.05
CA LYS A 10 -2.34 1.33 6.26
C LYS A 10 -0.96 0.71 5.97
N PRO A 11 0.00 0.82 6.91
CA PRO A 11 1.27 0.13 6.83
C PRO A 11 1.10 -1.37 7.08
N HIS A 12 2.16 -2.13 6.81
CA HIS A 12 2.24 -3.56 7.10
C HIS A 12 3.67 -3.95 7.43
N ARG A 13 3.90 -4.74 8.50
CA ARG A 13 5.25 -5.05 8.99
C ARG A 13 6.22 -5.61 7.93
N MET A 14 5.81 -6.64 7.18
CA MET A 14 6.69 -7.30 6.19
C MET A 14 6.67 -6.63 4.82
N ALA A 15 5.48 -6.26 4.31
CA ALA A 15 5.31 -5.66 2.99
C ALA A 15 5.53 -4.14 2.96
N ARG A 16 5.77 -3.50 4.10
CA ARG A 16 5.72 -2.04 4.37
C ARG A 16 4.34 -1.40 4.28
N VAL A 17 3.54 -1.75 3.27
CA VAL A 17 2.18 -1.24 3.08
C VAL A 17 1.18 -2.37 2.81
N THR A 18 -0.10 -2.13 3.10
CA THR A 18 -1.19 -3.03 2.69
C THR A 18 -1.67 -2.68 1.29
N LEU A 19 -2.51 -1.65 1.14
CA LEU A 19 -2.92 -1.09 -0.15
C LEU A 19 -3.36 -2.14 -1.20
N SER A 20 -3.36 -1.79 -2.48
CA SER A 20 -4.08 -2.48 -3.54
C SER A 20 -3.42 -3.79 -3.94
N LEU A 21 -2.11 -3.78 -4.23
CA LEU A 21 -1.44 -4.99 -4.72
C LEU A 21 -1.49 -6.11 -3.68
N LYS A 22 -1.28 -5.79 -2.40
CA LYS A 22 -1.41 -6.79 -1.32
C LYS A 22 -2.86 -7.22 -1.10
N ASN A 23 -3.85 -6.38 -1.41
CA ASN A 23 -5.26 -6.74 -1.28
C ASN A 23 -5.62 -7.97 -2.13
N MET A 24 -4.91 -8.18 -3.25
CA MET A 24 -5.08 -9.34 -4.12
C MET A 24 -4.80 -10.68 -3.42
N MET A 25 -4.03 -10.67 -2.33
CA MET A 25 -3.87 -11.86 -1.46
C MET A 25 -5.20 -12.39 -0.93
N GLY A 26 -6.24 -11.54 -0.84
CA GLY A 26 -7.58 -11.94 -0.42
C GLY A 26 -8.28 -12.92 -1.38
N ALA A 27 -7.84 -13.00 -2.63
CA ALA A 27 -8.41 -13.89 -3.63
C ALA A 27 -7.83 -15.33 -3.57
N VAL A 28 -6.90 -15.62 -2.66
CA VAL A 28 -6.24 -16.92 -2.53
C VAL A 28 -6.54 -17.57 -1.18
N SER A 29 -6.78 -18.88 -1.22
CA SER A 29 -6.91 -19.74 -0.04
C SER A 29 -6.04 -21.00 -0.19
N PRO A 30 -5.31 -21.43 0.85
CA PRO A 30 -5.15 -20.79 2.14
C PRO A 30 -4.18 -19.60 2.07
N LYS A 31 -4.50 -18.50 2.79
CA LYS A 31 -3.69 -17.26 2.81
C LYS A 31 -2.24 -17.50 3.27
N GLY A 32 -2.00 -18.51 4.12
CA GLY A 32 -0.66 -18.87 4.59
C GLY A 32 0.33 -19.18 3.46
N SER A 33 -0.16 -19.72 2.34
CA SER A 33 0.67 -20.18 1.21
C SER A 33 1.45 -19.06 0.53
N ILE A 34 1.04 -17.80 0.73
CA ILE A 34 1.58 -16.62 0.04
C ILE A 34 2.46 -15.72 0.92
N HIS A 35 2.76 -16.13 2.15
CA HIS A 35 3.55 -15.33 3.08
C HIS A 35 5.08 -15.40 2.91
N ASN A 36 5.60 -16.30 2.06
CA ASN A 36 7.03 -16.43 1.80
C ASN A 36 7.33 -16.94 0.38
N PRO A 37 8.12 -16.22 -0.45
CA PRO A 37 8.53 -14.82 -0.29
C PRO A 37 7.35 -13.86 -0.58
N LEU A 38 7.01 -12.98 0.37
CA LEU A 38 5.77 -12.21 0.35
C LEU A 38 5.69 -11.20 -0.81
N SER A 39 6.75 -10.46 -1.09
CA SER A 39 6.68 -9.35 -2.07
C SER A 39 6.53 -9.87 -3.50
N GLU A 40 7.29 -10.90 -3.83
CA GLU A 40 7.26 -11.59 -5.12
C GLU A 40 5.87 -12.18 -5.37
N LYS A 41 5.30 -12.85 -4.36
CA LYS A 41 3.96 -13.43 -4.47
C LYS A 41 2.85 -12.38 -4.58
N ILE A 42 3.01 -11.20 -3.96
CA ILE A 42 2.09 -10.07 -4.18
C ILE A 42 2.10 -9.67 -5.66
N VAL A 43 3.29 -9.55 -6.26
CA VAL A 43 3.43 -9.18 -7.68
C VAL A 43 2.93 -10.27 -8.62
N ASP A 44 3.19 -11.55 -8.31
CA ASP A 44 2.65 -12.69 -9.07
C ASP A 44 1.11 -12.67 -9.06
N LEU A 45 0.49 -12.41 -7.91
CA LEU A 45 -0.97 -12.31 -7.83
C LEU A 45 -1.51 -11.10 -8.58
N ALA A 46 -0.85 -9.94 -8.49
CA ALA A 46 -1.23 -8.75 -9.23
C ALA A 46 -1.14 -8.97 -10.76
N SER A 47 -0.14 -9.71 -11.25
CA SER A 47 0.02 -9.99 -12.68
C SER A 47 -1.01 -11.00 -13.21
N ILE A 48 -1.55 -11.88 -12.35
CA ILE A 48 -2.60 -12.84 -12.71
C ILE A 48 -3.98 -12.19 -12.62
N LEU A 49 -4.29 -11.57 -11.48
CA LEU A 49 -5.62 -11.00 -11.20
C LEU A 49 -5.85 -9.67 -11.91
N LYS A 50 -4.77 -8.90 -12.16
CA LYS A 50 -4.79 -7.64 -12.92
C LYS A 50 -5.91 -6.68 -12.48
N PRO A 51 -5.87 -6.18 -11.22
CA PRO A 51 -6.82 -5.16 -10.79
C PRO A 51 -6.79 -3.98 -11.78
N SER A 52 -7.95 -3.64 -12.32
CA SER A 52 -8.10 -2.63 -13.37
C SER A 52 -8.14 -1.20 -12.82
N ALA A 53 -8.45 -1.08 -11.52
CA ALA A 53 -8.40 0.17 -10.78
C ALA A 53 -8.20 -0.12 -9.28
N ALA A 54 -7.72 0.89 -8.58
CA ALA A 54 -7.61 0.90 -7.13
C ALA A 54 -8.30 2.13 -6.55
N VAL A 55 -9.01 1.94 -5.43
CA VAL A 55 -9.65 2.99 -4.63
C VAL A 55 -9.25 2.77 -3.18
N VAL A 56 -8.15 3.39 -2.76
CA VAL A 56 -7.67 3.30 -1.39
C VAL A 56 -8.54 4.17 -0.49
N ASP A 57 -9.24 3.52 0.44
CA ASP A 57 -10.04 4.17 1.47
C ASP A 57 -9.13 4.60 2.64
N GLY A 58 -8.85 5.89 2.67
CA GLY A 58 -8.15 6.57 3.75
C GLY A 58 -9.04 7.45 4.62
N ILE A 59 -10.38 7.42 4.51
CA ILE A 59 -11.26 8.30 5.32
C ILE A 59 -10.89 8.18 6.79
N ILE A 60 -10.92 6.94 7.28
CA ILE A 60 -10.25 6.50 8.51
C ILE A 60 -9.16 5.50 8.13
N ALA A 61 -7.91 5.94 8.13
CA ALA A 61 -6.74 5.12 7.89
C ALA A 61 -6.33 4.33 9.15
N GLY A 62 -5.34 3.44 9.02
CA GLY A 62 -4.76 2.73 10.16
C GLY A 62 -3.25 2.92 10.23
N GLU A 63 -2.69 3.08 11.42
CA GLU A 63 -1.24 3.15 11.63
C GLU A 63 -0.74 2.13 12.68
N GLY A 64 0.57 2.06 12.87
CA GLY A 64 1.21 1.17 13.84
C GLY A 64 1.34 -0.26 13.31
N HIS A 65 1.06 -1.22 14.19
CA HIS A 65 1.06 -2.64 13.82
C HIS A 65 -0.27 -3.00 13.15
N GLU A 66 -0.23 -3.91 12.17
CA GLU A 66 -1.37 -4.30 11.34
C GLU A 66 -2.60 -4.82 12.12
N THR A 67 -2.42 -5.23 13.38
CA THR A 67 -3.47 -5.70 14.31
C THR A 67 -3.75 -4.73 15.47
N SER A 68 -3.05 -3.60 15.56
CA SER A 68 -3.08 -2.72 16.74
C SER A 68 -4.30 -1.81 16.87
N GLY A 69 -5.15 -1.73 15.83
CA GLY A 69 -6.39 -0.95 15.91
C GLY A 69 -6.18 0.55 16.19
N ASN A 70 -5.14 1.17 15.63
CA ASN A 70 -4.87 2.61 15.76
C ASN A 70 -5.46 3.39 14.56
N PRO A 71 -6.70 3.90 14.65
CA PRO A 71 -7.30 4.68 13.57
C PRO A 71 -6.65 6.05 13.44
N VAL A 72 -6.56 6.54 12.20
CA VAL A 72 -6.10 7.89 11.87
C VAL A 72 -7.09 8.49 10.89
N GLU A 73 -7.79 9.54 11.29
CA GLU A 73 -8.66 10.28 10.36
C GLU A 73 -7.78 11.04 9.36
N MET A 74 -8.01 10.80 8.07
CA MET A 74 -7.35 11.53 6.97
C MET A 74 -8.34 12.19 6.02
N ASN A 75 -9.63 11.79 6.04
CA ASN A 75 -10.68 12.28 5.14
C ASN A 75 -10.24 12.24 3.66
N LEU A 76 -9.57 11.15 3.28
CA LEU A 76 -8.91 11.01 1.99
C LEU A 76 -9.33 9.73 1.26
N VAL A 77 -9.53 9.85 -0.05
CA VAL A 77 -9.61 8.72 -0.97
C VAL A 77 -8.53 8.91 -2.03
N ILE A 78 -7.78 7.86 -2.34
CA ILE A 78 -6.77 7.85 -3.40
C ILE A 78 -7.21 6.84 -4.45
N ALA A 79 -7.41 7.27 -5.68
CA ALA A 79 -7.95 6.41 -6.72
C ALA A 79 -7.26 6.60 -8.07
N GLY A 80 -7.23 5.54 -8.87
CA GLY A 80 -6.63 5.55 -10.19
C GLY A 80 -6.72 4.21 -10.90
N VAL A 81 -6.38 4.21 -12.18
CA VAL A 81 -6.41 3.03 -13.07
C VAL A 81 -5.08 2.28 -13.14
N ASP A 82 -4.01 2.85 -12.58
CA ASP A 82 -2.74 2.14 -12.31
C ASP A 82 -2.65 1.85 -10.80
N PRO A 83 -2.90 0.60 -10.37
CA PRO A 83 -2.81 0.21 -8.96
C PRO A 83 -1.42 0.34 -8.36
N VAL A 84 -0.35 0.23 -9.16
CA VAL A 84 1.03 0.43 -8.68
C VAL A 84 1.24 1.91 -8.36
N ALA A 85 0.77 2.80 -9.23
CA ALA A 85 0.82 4.24 -9.01
C ALA A 85 -0.02 4.67 -7.80
N VAL A 86 -1.24 4.13 -7.67
CA VAL A 86 -2.11 4.40 -6.51
C VAL A 86 -1.45 3.95 -5.21
N ASP A 87 -0.83 2.77 -5.18
CA ASP A 87 -0.12 2.30 -4.00
C ASP A 87 1.13 3.13 -3.69
N ALA A 88 1.84 3.61 -4.72
CA ALA A 88 2.98 4.51 -4.56
C ALA A 88 2.55 5.86 -3.95
N VAL A 89 1.47 6.47 -4.43
CA VAL A 89 0.90 7.68 -3.84
C VAL A 89 0.45 7.41 -2.40
N GLY A 90 -0.25 6.29 -2.15
CA GLY A 90 -0.66 5.89 -0.81
C GLY A 90 0.52 5.71 0.16
N ALA A 91 1.62 5.10 -0.29
CA ALA A 91 2.84 5.00 0.49
C ALA A 91 3.43 6.39 0.81
N ALA A 92 3.53 7.26 -0.19
CA ALA A 92 4.06 8.61 -0.03
C ALA A 92 3.22 9.47 0.95
N VAL A 93 1.89 9.37 0.85
CA VAL A 93 0.94 10.02 1.78
C VAL A 93 1.16 9.57 3.22
N MET A 94 1.44 8.28 3.47
CA MET A 94 1.80 7.76 4.80
C MET A 94 3.23 8.13 5.25
N GLY A 95 3.98 8.86 4.43
CA GLY A 95 5.37 9.21 4.67
C GLY A 95 6.35 8.06 4.44
N ILE A 96 5.95 7.02 3.71
CA ILE A 96 6.77 5.86 3.35
C ILE A 96 7.29 6.07 1.92
N PRO A 97 8.60 6.11 1.68
CA PRO A 97 9.13 6.26 0.32
C PRO A 97 8.73 5.05 -0.55
N PRO A 98 8.06 5.24 -1.71
CA PRO A 98 7.58 4.13 -2.55
C PRO A 98 8.67 3.16 -2.99
N GLU A 99 9.87 3.66 -3.29
CA GLU A 99 11.06 2.88 -3.67
C GLU A 99 11.51 1.93 -2.54
N SER A 100 11.15 2.24 -1.31
CA SER A 100 11.46 1.41 -0.15
C SER A 100 10.51 0.20 -0.03
N VAL A 101 9.40 0.20 -0.76
CA VAL A 101 8.39 -0.86 -0.79
C VAL A 101 8.74 -1.87 -1.88
N LYS A 102 9.33 -3.01 -1.48
CA LYS A 102 9.89 -4.02 -2.41
C LYS A 102 8.89 -4.48 -3.49
N HIS A 103 7.63 -4.74 -3.15
CA HIS A 103 6.66 -5.22 -4.13
C HIS A 103 6.24 -4.15 -5.15
N LEU A 104 6.33 -2.85 -4.84
CA LEU A 104 6.09 -1.78 -5.82
C LEU A 104 7.21 -1.71 -6.85
N ARG A 105 8.48 -1.79 -6.39
CA ARG A 105 9.64 -1.86 -7.30
C ARG A 105 9.56 -3.07 -8.22
N LEU A 106 9.29 -4.26 -7.67
CA LEU A 106 9.14 -5.48 -8.46
C LEU A 106 7.96 -5.40 -9.45
N ALA A 107 6.86 -4.74 -9.09
CA ALA A 107 5.72 -4.56 -9.99
C ALA A 107 6.06 -3.64 -11.17
N GLU A 108 6.80 -2.56 -10.93
CA GLU A 108 7.31 -1.69 -11.98
C GLU A 108 8.34 -2.39 -12.87
N GLU A 109 9.29 -3.13 -12.28
CA GLU A 109 10.28 -3.94 -13.03
C GLU A 109 9.60 -4.97 -13.95
N ARG A 110 8.39 -5.43 -13.60
CA ARG A 110 7.57 -6.34 -14.42
C ARG A 110 6.58 -5.63 -15.35
N GLY A 111 6.59 -4.30 -15.42
CA GLY A 111 5.73 -3.51 -16.29
C GLY A 111 4.25 -3.51 -15.91
N LEU A 112 3.92 -3.73 -14.63
CA LEU A 112 2.52 -3.71 -14.16
C LEU A 112 1.98 -2.29 -13.89
N GLY A 113 2.84 -1.28 -13.91
CA GLY A 113 2.56 0.11 -13.57
C GLY A 113 3.85 0.83 -13.18
N THR A 114 3.76 2.01 -12.59
CA THR A 114 4.94 2.75 -12.10
C THR A 114 4.83 3.10 -10.62
N CYS A 115 5.95 3.01 -9.89
CA CYS A 115 6.03 3.51 -8.51
C CYS A 115 6.88 4.79 -8.38
N ASP A 116 7.38 5.31 -9.50
CA ASP A 116 8.07 6.60 -9.57
C ASP A 116 7.07 7.75 -9.55
N LEU A 117 7.02 8.48 -8.42
CA LEU A 117 6.14 9.63 -8.23
C LEU A 117 6.35 10.73 -9.30
N LYS A 118 7.52 10.84 -9.92
CA LYS A 118 7.76 11.82 -11.00
C LYS A 118 7.01 11.49 -12.28
N ARG A 119 6.59 10.24 -12.44
CA ARG A 119 5.85 9.73 -13.59
C ARG A 119 4.35 9.60 -13.31
N ILE A 120 3.90 10.00 -12.13
CA ILE A 120 2.51 9.91 -11.69
C ILE A 120 1.92 11.31 -11.64
N GLU A 121 0.91 11.56 -12.47
CA GLU A 121 0.10 12.77 -12.37
C GLU A 121 -0.90 12.62 -11.23
N VAL A 122 -0.79 13.48 -10.21
CA VAL A 122 -1.74 13.54 -9.10
C VAL A 122 -2.76 14.63 -9.40
N LEU A 123 -4.01 14.21 -9.59
CA LEU A 123 -5.15 15.10 -9.71
C LEU A 123 -5.78 15.34 -8.34
N GLY A 124 -6.11 16.59 -8.02
CA GLY A 124 -6.68 16.97 -6.72
C GLY A 124 -5.64 17.49 -5.74
N GLU A 125 -5.74 17.08 -4.47
CA GLU A 125 -4.83 17.56 -3.42
C GLU A 125 -3.39 17.06 -3.64
N PRO A 126 -2.38 17.95 -3.62
CA PRO A 126 -0.98 17.55 -3.68
C PRO A 126 -0.60 16.61 -2.52
N ILE A 127 0.25 15.63 -2.80
CA ILE A 127 0.72 14.66 -1.79
C ILE A 127 1.24 15.37 -0.55
N GLU A 128 1.99 16.46 -0.72
CA GLU A 128 2.61 17.23 0.35
C GLU A 128 1.59 17.82 1.32
N LYS A 129 0.38 18.19 0.84
CA LYS A 129 -0.66 18.80 1.68
C LYS A 129 -1.37 17.78 2.56
N VAL A 130 -1.49 16.54 2.08
CA VAL A 130 -2.20 15.47 2.78
C VAL A 130 -1.25 14.45 3.41
N ARG A 131 0.06 14.64 3.23
CA ARG A 131 1.09 13.76 3.78
C ARG A 131 1.10 13.81 5.30
N ARG A 132 1.06 12.64 5.91
CA ARG A 132 1.23 12.44 7.34
C ARG A 132 2.18 11.29 7.57
N LYS A 133 3.17 11.47 8.45
CA LYS A 133 4.07 10.38 8.83
C LYS A 133 3.33 9.40 9.75
N PHE A 134 2.99 8.23 9.22
CA PHE A 134 2.32 7.19 10.00
C PHE A 134 3.32 6.48 10.92
N ARG A 135 2.86 6.09 12.11
CA ARG A 135 3.62 5.15 12.95
C ARG A 135 3.71 3.81 12.20
N THR A 136 4.90 3.21 12.18
CA THR A 136 5.11 1.87 11.61
C THR A 136 5.53 0.89 12.70
N SER A 137 5.32 -0.40 12.48
CA SER A 137 5.70 -1.45 13.44
C SER A 137 7.22 -1.52 13.72
N LEU A 138 8.06 -0.87 12.89
CA LEU A 138 9.49 -0.74 13.12
C LEU A 138 9.79 0.29 14.22
N LEU A 139 9.09 1.43 14.21
CA LEU A 139 9.23 2.48 15.22
C LEU A 139 8.62 2.10 16.57
N SER A 140 7.56 1.28 16.58
CA SER A 140 6.93 0.84 17.82
C SER A 140 7.86 -0.01 18.70
N LYS A 141 8.82 -0.75 18.14
CA LYS A 141 9.81 -1.49 18.94
C LYS A 141 10.75 -0.57 19.72
N PHE A 142 11.16 0.55 19.13
CA PHE A 142 12.14 1.44 19.74
C PHE A 142 11.55 2.21 20.92
N LEU A 143 10.28 2.63 20.81
CA LEU A 143 9.58 3.35 21.88
C LEU A 143 9.18 2.46 23.06
N VAL A 144 8.93 1.16 22.85
CA VAL A 144 8.60 0.21 23.93
C VAL A 144 9.82 -0.12 24.81
N HIS A 145 11.04 0.08 24.33
CA HIS A 145 12.27 -0.16 25.13
C HIS A 145 12.80 1.10 25.85
N LEU A 146 12.10 2.24 25.71
CA LEU A 146 12.48 3.53 26.31
C LEU A 146 11.46 3.99 27.38
N GLY A 147 10.49 3.14 27.74
CA GLY A 147 9.51 3.37 28.79
C GLY A 147 9.60 2.32 29.87
#